data_AF-A0A821P4M9-F1
#
_entry.id   AF-A0A821P4M9-F1
#
_cell.length_a   1.000
_cell.length_b   1.000
_cell.length_c   1.000
_cell.angle_alpha   90.00
_cell.angle_beta   90.00
_cell.angle_gamma   90.00
#
_symmetry.space_group_name_H-M   'P 1'
#
loop_
_entity.id
_entity.type
_entity.pdbx_description
1 polymer ?
#
loop_
_entity_poly.entity_id
_entity_poly.type
_entity_poly.pdbx_seq_one_letter_code
_entity_poly.pdbx_strand_id
1 'polypeptide(L)'
;KTYTATIIKEFSQQLETSLHQQYMIPLSYLNIYRTRKEFKLMKSIQHRLKKGNYILRETDKSGIFHIGNSVDYEKKAEAYRQKTGAYIGLDSNPLWSVFDKVIFLLNDLRSKNIFCHGN
;
A
#
# COMPACT_ATOMS: atom_id res chain seq x y z
N LYS A 1 23.07 34.59 -19.93
CA LYS A 1 21.97 33.60 -20.11
C LYS A 1 22.46 32.16 -20.35
N THR A 2 23.75 31.94 -20.57
CA THR A 2 24.35 30.62 -20.86
C THR A 2 24.53 29.74 -19.62
N TYR A 3 24.81 30.33 -18.46
CA TYR A 3 25.13 29.61 -17.22
C TYR A 3 23.95 28.77 -16.67
N THR A 4 22.74 29.31 -16.71
CA THR A 4 21.52 28.62 -16.26
C THR A 4 21.18 27.42 -17.14
N ALA A 5 21.42 27.52 -18.45
CA ALA A 5 21.20 26.42 -19.38
C ALA A 5 22.18 25.25 -19.12
N THR A 6 23.43 25.55 -18.77
CA THR A 6 24.43 24.53 -18.41
C THR A 6 24.04 23.81 -17.13
N ILE A 7 23.63 24.53 -16.07
CA ILE A 7 23.21 23.94 -14.80
C ILE A 7 22.00 23.02 -14.99
N ILE A 8 20.99 23.46 -15.76
CA ILE A 8 19.79 22.66 -16.03
C ILE A 8 20.16 21.37 -16.79
N LYS A 9 21.10 21.46 -17.74
CA LYS A 9 21.57 20.30 -18.49
C LYS A 9 22.32 19.30 -17.61
N GLU A 10 23.22 19.78 -16.76
CA GLU A 10 23.97 18.93 -15.82
C GLU A 10 23.03 18.24 -14.82
N PHE A 11 22.07 18.98 -14.25
CA PHE A 11 21.08 18.41 -13.34
C PHE A 11 20.21 17.34 -14.03
N SER A 12 19.76 17.62 -15.26
CA SER A 12 18.96 16.66 -16.03
C SER A 12 19.73 15.37 -16.28
N GLN A 13 21.02 15.46 -16.59
CA GLN A 13 21.87 14.30 -16.84
C GLN A 13 22.17 13.50 -15.57
N GLN A 14 22.35 14.18 -14.43
CA GLN A 14 22.47 13.51 -13.12
C GLN A 14 21.19 12.78 -12.74
N LEU A 15 20.03 13.43 -12.91
CA LEU A 15 18.72 12.84 -12.66
C LEU A 15 18.50 11.59 -13.52
N GLU A 16 18.78 11.68 -14.82
CA GLU A 16 18.65 10.56 -15.76
C GLU A 16 19.55 9.38 -15.35
N THR A 17 20.79 9.68 -14.96
CA THR A 17 21.74 8.64 -14.50
C THR A 17 21.24 7.96 -13.24
N SER A 18 20.76 8.72 -12.25
CA SER A 18 20.22 8.17 -11.00
C SER A 18 18.97 7.33 -11.24
N LEU A 19 18.04 7.81 -12.08
CA LEU A 19 16.84 7.05 -12.45
C LEU A 19 17.19 5.76 -13.20
N HIS A 20 18.16 5.80 -14.10
CA HIS A 20 18.61 4.63 -14.84
C HIS A 20 19.25 3.59 -13.90
N GLN A 21 20.11 4.01 -12.99
CA GLN A 21 20.71 3.12 -11.98
C GLN A 21 19.67 2.52 -11.03
N GLN A 22 18.65 3.29 -10.64
CA GLN A 22 17.71 2.85 -9.63
C GLN A 22 16.56 2.00 -10.20
N TYR A 23 16.14 2.27 -11.44
CA TYR A 23 14.94 1.66 -12.02
C TYR A 23 15.19 0.85 -13.29
N MET A 24 16.31 1.05 -13.99
CA MET A 24 16.61 0.39 -15.27
C MET A 24 17.68 -0.70 -15.16
N ILE A 25 18.31 -0.87 -13.99
CA ILE A 25 19.12 -2.08 -13.74
C ILE A 25 18.17 -3.28 -13.74
N PRO A 26 18.35 -4.25 -14.66
CA PRO A 26 17.52 -5.45 -14.69
C PRO A 26 17.65 -6.18 -13.36
N LEU A 27 16.51 -6.46 -12.72
CA LEU A 27 16.49 -7.31 -11.54
C LEU A 27 17.20 -8.63 -11.86
N SER A 28 18.16 -9.04 -11.02
CA SER A 28 18.86 -10.29 -11.24
C SER A 28 17.86 -11.45 -11.33
N TYR A 29 18.15 -12.43 -12.20
CA TYR A 29 17.30 -13.61 -12.36
C TYR A 29 17.01 -14.30 -11.02
N LEU A 30 18.01 -14.33 -10.13
CA LEU A 30 17.90 -14.88 -8.79
C LEU A 30 16.85 -14.12 -7.94
N ASN A 31 16.85 -12.79 -7.99
CA ASN A 31 15.87 -11.97 -7.27
C ASN A 31 14.46 -12.22 -7.81
N ILE A 32 14.29 -12.20 -9.14
CA ILE A 32 13.00 -12.49 -9.78
C ILE A 32 12.48 -13.87 -9.36
N TYR A 33 13.35 -14.88 -9.38
CA TYR A 33 13.00 -16.24 -8.97
C TYR A 33 12.60 -16.34 -7.49
N ARG A 34 13.36 -15.71 -6.59
CA ARG A 34 13.07 -15.65 -5.14
C ARG A 34 11.74 -14.96 -4.89
N THR A 35 11.52 -13.78 -5.47
CA THR A 35 10.25 -13.06 -5.34
C THR A 35 9.06 -13.87 -5.83
N ARG A 36 9.18 -14.59 -6.96
CA ARG A 36 8.12 -15.48 -7.45
C ARG A 36 7.82 -16.62 -6.48
N LYS A 37 8.84 -17.22 -5.85
CA LYS A 37 8.67 -18.25 -4.82
C LYS A 37 7.98 -17.70 -3.58
N GLU A 38 8.45 -16.57 -3.07
CA GLU A 38 7.87 -15.88 -1.92
C GLU A 38 6.41 -15.50 -2.16
N PHE A 39 6.10 -14.99 -3.36
CA PHE A 39 4.73 -14.66 -3.74
C PHE A 39 3.81 -15.89 -3.73
N LYS A 40 4.26 -17.02 -4.29
CA LYS A 40 3.50 -18.29 -4.26
C LYS A 40 3.28 -18.76 -2.82
N LEU A 41 4.31 -18.69 -1.98
CA LEU A 41 4.21 -19.04 -0.57
C LEU A 41 3.20 -18.15 0.17
N MET A 42 3.28 -16.84 -0.02
CA MET A 42 2.35 -15.86 0.55
C MET A 42 0.90 -16.14 0.13
N LYS A 43 0.65 -16.44 -1.15
CA LYS A 43 -0.67 -16.83 -1.64
C LYS A 43 -1.19 -18.10 -0.97
N SER A 44 -0.33 -19.10 -0.80
CA SER A 44 -0.65 -20.34 -0.08
C SER A 44 -1.04 -20.07 1.38
N ILE A 45 -0.26 -19.24 2.08
CA ILE A 45 -0.53 -18.85 3.47
C ILE A 45 -1.88 -18.13 3.55
N GLN A 46 -2.11 -17.13 2.70
CA GLN A 46 -3.38 -16.39 2.65
C GLN A 46 -4.57 -17.32 2.41
N HIS A 47 -4.45 -18.28 1.48
CA HIS A 47 -5.51 -19.24 1.20
C HIS A 47 -5.83 -20.10 2.42
N ARG A 48 -4.81 -20.62 3.12
CA ARG A 48 -4.99 -21.45 4.32
C ARG A 48 -5.61 -20.67 5.48
N LEU A 49 -5.15 -19.43 5.70
CA LEU A 49 -5.70 -18.53 6.72
C LEU A 49 -7.20 -18.28 6.47
N LYS A 50 -7.57 -17.92 5.23
CA LYS A 50 -8.97 -17.71 4.84
C LYS A 50 -9.82 -18.96 5.03
N LYS A 51 -9.33 -20.12 4.59
CA LYS A 51 -10.07 -21.39 4.71
C LYS A 51 -10.36 -21.76 6.18
N GLY A 52 -9.42 -21.46 7.08
CA GLY A 52 -9.57 -21.74 8.51
C GLY A 52 -10.14 -20.60 9.35
N ASN A 53 -10.57 -19.48 8.74
CA ASN A 53 -10.99 -18.26 9.44
C ASN A 53 -9.96 -17.76 10.46
N TYR A 54 -8.67 -17.91 10.14
CA TYR A 54 -7.55 -17.46 10.96
C TYR A 54 -7.05 -16.07 10.52
N ILE A 55 -6.58 -15.31 11.51
CA ILE A 55 -5.91 -14.02 11.34
C ILE A 55 -4.47 -14.17 11.79
N LEU A 56 -3.54 -13.75 10.93
CA LEU A 56 -2.12 -13.58 11.24
C LEU A 56 -1.90 -12.08 11.55
N ARG A 57 -1.38 -11.77 12.74
CA ARG A 57 -1.13 -10.39 13.17
C ARG A 57 0.28 -10.25 13.73
N GLU A 58 0.96 -9.17 13.37
CA GLU A 58 2.21 -8.76 14.01
C GLU A 58 1.94 -8.31 15.45
N THR A 59 2.80 -8.71 16.37
CA THR A 59 2.72 -8.28 17.77
C THR A 59 3.63 -7.08 18.02
N ASP A 60 3.45 -6.42 19.15
CA ASP A 60 4.32 -5.35 19.65
C ASP A 60 5.77 -5.81 19.90
N LYS A 61 6.00 -7.13 19.95
CA LYS A 61 7.31 -7.76 20.07
C LYS A 61 7.84 -8.06 18.67
N SER A 62 8.92 -7.37 18.30
CA SER A 62 9.56 -7.50 16.99
C SER A 62 9.79 -8.96 16.60
N GLY A 63 9.31 -9.36 15.43
CA GLY A 63 9.53 -10.70 14.88
C GLY A 63 8.61 -11.80 15.43
N ILE A 64 7.66 -11.47 16.31
CA ILE A 64 6.64 -12.43 16.78
C ILE A 64 5.31 -12.15 16.09
N PHE A 65 4.81 -13.17 15.40
CA PHE A 65 3.48 -13.17 14.81
C PHE A 65 2.53 -14.03 15.63
N HIS A 66 1.33 -13.53 15.85
CA HIS A 66 0.24 -14.29 16.46
C HIS A 66 -0.71 -14.80 15.38
N ILE A 67 -1.09 -16.07 15.47
CA ILE A 67 -2.14 -16.69 14.65
C ILE A 67 -3.30 -17.03 15.58
N GLY A 68 -4.48 -16.51 15.28
CA GLY A 68 -5.69 -16.78 16.06
C GLY A 68 -6.93 -16.85 15.19
N ASN A 69 -8.01 -17.43 15.70
CA ASN A 69 -9.28 -17.41 14.99
C ASN A 69 -9.85 -15.98 14.96
N SER A 70 -10.46 -15.59 13.85
CA SER A 70 -11.14 -14.29 13.68
C SER A 70 -12.18 -14.03 14.78
N VAL A 71 -12.97 -15.05 15.14
CA VAL A 71 -14.00 -14.95 16.19
C VAL A 71 -13.39 -14.63 17.56
N ASP A 72 -12.24 -15.22 17.88
CA ASP A 72 -11.57 -14.97 19.16
C ASP A 72 -11.03 -13.54 19.24
N TYR A 73 -10.59 -13.00 18.11
CA TYR A 73 -10.18 -11.60 18.03
C TYR A 73 -11.34 -10.64 18.24
N GLU A 74 -12.49 -10.90 17.60
CA GLU A 74 -13.70 -10.10 17.78
C GLU A 74 -14.15 -10.11 19.25
N LYS A 75 -14.23 -11.30 19.86
CA LYS A 75 -14.58 -11.46 21.28
C LYS A 75 -13.62 -10.71 22.20
N LYS A 76 -12.31 -10.79 21.96
CA LYS A 76 -11.31 -10.06 22.76
C LYS A 76 -11.43 -8.55 22.58
N ALA A 77 -11.67 -8.09 21.36
CA ALA A 77 -11.86 -6.67 21.06
C ALA A 77 -13.12 -6.12 21.74
N GLU A 78 -14.21 -6.87 21.71
CA GLU A 78 -15.45 -6.52 22.39
C GLU A 78 -15.29 -6.52 23.92
N ALA A 79 -14.68 -7.54 24.50
CA ALA A 79 -14.41 -7.59 25.93
C ALA A 79 -13.52 -6.43 26.40
N TYR A 80 -12.49 -6.08 25.61
CA TYR A 80 -11.64 -4.92 25.89
C TYR A 80 -12.43 -3.62 25.79
N ARG A 81 -13.29 -3.47 24.77
CA ARG A 81 -14.19 -2.31 24.61
C ARG A 81 -15.08 -2.13 25.83
N GLN A 82 -15.78 -3.19 26.24
CA GLN A 82 -16.67 -3.16 27.41
C GLN A 82 -15.91 -2.82 28.69
N LYS A 83 -14.68 -3.34 28.86
CA LYS A 83 -13.86 -3.09 30.05
C LYS A 83 -13.32 -1.65 30.15
N THR A 84 -12.96 -1.05 29.01
CA THR A 84 -12.19 0.20 29.00
C THR A 84 -12.96 1.42 28.51
N GLY A 85 -14.09 1.22 27.83
CA GLY A 85 -14.79 2.29 27.11
C GLY A 85 -13.95 2.94 26.00
N ALA A 86 -12.82 2.34 25.61
CA ALA A 86 -11.82 2.97 24.75
C ALA A 86 -12.24 3.12 23.27
N TYR A 87 -13.35 2.52 22.86
CA TYR A 87 -13.85 2.63 21.48
C TYR A 87 -15.26 3.22 21.47
N ILE A 88 -15.46 4.21 20.62
CA ILE A 88 -16.77 4.79 20.33
C ILE A 88 -17.23 4.17 19.00
N GLY A 89 -18.45 3.64 18.97
CA GLY A 89 -19.07 3.21 17.72
C GLY A 89 -19.32 4.43 16.85
N LEU A 90 -18.91 4.39 15.59
CA LEU A 90 -19.24 5.45 14.64
C LEU A 90 -20.57 5.09 13.99
N ASP A 91 -21.57 5.95 14.14
CA ASP A 91 -22.91 5.76 13.54
C ASP A 91 -22.89 5.88 12.00
N SER A 92 -21.82 6.45 11.44
CA SER A 92 -21.61 6.57 10.01
C SER A 92 -20.12 6.46 9.67
N ASN A 93 -19.81 6.06 8.44
CA ASN A 93 -18.44 5.98 7.97
C ASN A 93 -17.88 7.41 7.78
N PRO A 94 -16.87 7.84 8.57
CA PRO A 94 -16.37 9.22 8.54
C PRO A 94 -15.64 9.56 7.23
N LEU A 95 -15.29 8.55 6.44
CA LEU A 95 -14.58 8.71 5.18
C LEU A 95 -15.50 9.00 3.99
N TRP A 96 -16.82 8.94 4.16
CA TRP A 96 -17.76 9.25 3.05
C TRP A 96 -17.54 10.64 2.46
N SER A 97 -17.37 11.65 3.33
CA SER A 97 -17.10 13.02 2.88
C SER A 97 -15.78 13.16 2.09
N VAL A 98 -14.77 12.34 2.43
CA VAL A 98 -13.49 12.31 1.72
C VAL A 98 -13.64 11.56 0.40
N PHE A 99 -14.37 10.44 0.40
CA PHE A 99 -14.68 9.66 -0.78
C PHE A 99 -15.41 10.51 -1.83
N ASP A 100 -16.44 11.24 -1.44
CA ASP A 100 -17.20 12.12 -2.33
C ASP A 100 -16.32 13.22 -2.94
N LYS A 101 -15.41 13.80 -2.15
CA LYS A 101 -14.43 14.78 -2.66
C LYS A 101 -13.48 14.16 -3.68
N VAL A 102 -12.99 12.95 -3.43
CA VAL A 102 -12.11 12.25 -4.38
C VAL A 102 -12.84 11.95 -5.68
N ILE A 103 -14.08 11.45 -5.60
CA ILE A 103 -14.90 11.19 -6.78
C ILE A 103 -15.19 12.48 -7.55
N PHE A 104 -15.53 13.56 -6.85
CA PHE A 104 -15.72 14.88 -7.46
C PHE A 104 -14.48 15.36 -8.22
N LEU A 105 -13.30 15.28 -7.59
CA LEU A 105 -12.03 15.67 -8.22
C LEU A 105 -11.68 14.79 -9.43
N LEU A 106 -11.89 13.48 -9.34
CA LEU A 106 -11.65 12.57 -10.46
C LEU A 106 -12.59 12.87 -11.64
N ASN A 107 -13.85 13.20 -11.37
CA ASN A 107 -14.81 13.61 -12.39
C ASN A 107 -14.47 14.96 -13.01
N ASP A 108 -14.03 15.93 -12.21
CA ASP A 108 -13.55 17.23 -12.69
C ASP A 108 -12.35 17.06 -13.63
N LEU A 109 -11.34 16.28 -13.23
CA LEU A 109 -10.17 15.95 -14.06
C LEU A 109 -10.56 15.23 -15.36
N ARG A 110 -11.52 14.30 -15.29
CA ARG A 110 -12.05 13.59 -16.46
C ARG A 110 -12.79 14.53 -17.41
N SER A 111 -13.58 15.47 -16.88
CA SER A 111 -14.34 16.44 -17.67
C SER A 111 -13.45 17.49 -18.35
N LYS A 112 -12.27 17.76 -17.79
CA LYS A 112 -11.27 18.70 -18.32
C LYS A 112 -10.37 18.11 -19.41
N ASN A 113 -10.59 16.85 -19.83
CA ASN A 113 -9.89 16.20 -20.95
C ASN A 113 -8.34 16.21 -20.85
N ILE A 114 -7.80 16.25 -19.63
CA ILE A 114 -6.34 16.28 -19.40
C ILE A 114 -5.67 14.94 -19.82
N PHE A 115 -6.47 13.89 -20.07
CA PHE A 115 -6.00 12.59 -20.54
C PHE A 115 -6.12 12.34 -22.06
N CYS A 116 -6.52 13.33 -22.85
CA CYS A 116 -6.61 13.17 -24.30
C CYS A 116 -5.73 14.18 -25.02
N HIS A 117 -4.42 13.94 -25.08
CA HIS A 117 -3.55 14.27 -26.23
C HIS A 117 -2.37 13.27 -26.22
N GLY A 118 -2.58 12.17 -26.94
CA GLY A 118 -1.58 11.15 -27.22
C GLY A 118 -1.96 10.46 -28.54
N ASN A 119 -1.93 11.25 -29.63
CA ASN A 119 -1.79 10.78 -31.01
C ASN A 119 -0.59 11.52 -31.60
#